data_AF-A0A432T3B0-F1
#
_entry.id   AF-A0A432T3B0-F1
#
_cell.length_a   1.000
_cell.length_b   1.000
_cell.length_c   1.000
_cell.angle_alpha   90.00
_cell.angle_beta   90.00
_cell.angle_gamma   90.00
#
_symmetry.space_group_name_H-M   'P 1'
#
loop_
_entity.id
_entity.type
_entity.pdbx_description
1 polymer ?
#
loop_
_entity_poly.entity_id
_entity_poly.type
_entity_poly.pdbx_seq_one_letter_code
_entity_poly.pdbx_strand_id
1 'polypeptide(L)' 'MTGFTRFILFNVFVYIVYWLIDKVFTFFNWYSSPQLGHDWMLMPTGSDMILIFFNVTISSLVALYLLFQLKKRMDY' A
#
# COMPACT_ATOMS: atom_id res chain seq x y z
N MET A 1 -3.08 -21.00 10.99
CA MET A 1 -1.91 -20.14 10.71
C MET A 1 -1.25 -19.67 12.01
N THR A 2 0.09 -19.80 12.10
CA THR A 2 0.89 -19.19 13.17
C THR A 2 0.83 -17.66 13.08
N GLY A 3 1.12 -16.95 14.18
CA GLY A 3 1.13 -15.49 14.20
C GLY A 3 2.12 -14.88 13.20
N PHE A 4 3.28 -15.53 13.04
CA PHE A 4 4.32 -15.12 12.10
C PHE A 4 3.87 -15.17 10.64
N THR A 5 3.20 -16.25 10.21
CA THR A 5 2.68 -16.36 8.83
C THR A 5 1.64 -15.28 8.52
N ARG A 6 0.78 -14.93 9.49
CA ARG A 6 -0.20 -13.83 9.30
C ARG A 6 0.48 -12.48 9.17
N PHE A 7 1.55 -12.23 9.94
CA PHE A 7 2.33 -11.01 9.85
C PHE A 7 3.00 -10.87 8.47
N ILE A 8 3.64 -11.93 7.95
CA ILE A 8 4.22 -11.90 6.62
C ILE A 8 3.16 -11.63 5.55
N LEU A 9 2.04 -12.37 5.58
CA LEU A 9 0.97 -12.19 4.61
C LEU A 9 0.34 -10.80 4.66
N PHE A 10 0.18 -10.22 5.85
CA PHE A 10 -0.26 -8.84 6.00
C PHE A 10 0.64 -7.89 5.22
N ASN A 11 1.94 -7.93 5.49
CA ASN A 11 2.91 -7.04 4.86
C ASN A 11 2.98 -7.24 3.34
N VAL A 12 2.90 -8.49 2.88
CA VAL A 12 2.85 -8.80 1.44
C VAL A 12 1.61 -8.17 0.80
N PHE A 13 0.43 -8.31 1.41
CA PHE A 13 -0.78 -7.67 0.88
C PHE A 13 -0.71 -6.15 0.91
N VAL A 14 -0.22 -5.56 2.01
CA VAL A 14 -0.01 -4.10 2.09
C VAL A 14 0.89 -3.63 0.96
N TYR A 15 2.01 -4.30 0.74
CA TYR A 15 2.96 -3.92 -0.31
C TYR A 15 2.35 -4.01 -1.72
N ILE A 16 1.63 -5.10 -2.02
CA ILE A 16 0.98 -5.28 -3.33
C ILE A 16 -0.07 -4.19 -3.57
N VAL A 17 -0.93 -3.92 -2.58
CA VAL A 17 -1.97 -2.90 -2.71
C VAL A 17 -1.34 -1.51 -2.82
N TYR A 18 -0.31 -1.23 -2.04
CA TYR A 18 0.42 0.03 -2.10
C TYR A 18 1.01 0.27 -3.48
N TRP A 19 1.66 -0.75 -4.06
CA TRP A 19 2.22 -0.69 -5.40
C TRP A 19 1.14 -0.46 -6.48
N LEU A 20 -0.02 -1.11 -6.36
CA LEU A 20 -1.12 -0.91 -7.31
C LEU A 20 -1.68 0.52 -7.25
N ILE A 21 -1.90 1.05 -6.05
CA ILE A 21 -2.39 2.43 -5.85
C ILE A 21 -1.35 3.42 -6.35
N ASP A 22 -0.07 3.17 -6.08
CA ASP A 22 1.03 4.03 -6.53
C ASP A 22 1.07 4.12 -8.06
N LYS A 23 0.91 2.99 -8.77
CA LYS A 23 0.78 2.97 -10.24
C LYS A 23 -0.40 3.78 -10.75
N VAL A 24 -1.53 3.75 -10.04
CA VAL A 24 -2.71 4.58 -10.38
C VAL A 24 -2.36 6.07 -10.22
N PHE A 25 -1.71 6.45 -9.13
CA PHE A 25 -1.32 7.85 -8.88
C PHE A 25 -0.30 8.35 -9.91
N THR A 26 0.67 7.51 -10.30
CA THR A 26 1.60 7.83 -11.39
C THR A 26 0.87 7.96 -12.73
N PHE A 27 -0.07 7.07 -13.04
CA PHE A 27 -0.82 7.10 -14.30
C PHE A 27 -1.62 8.41 -14.46
N PHE A 28 -2.24 8.88 -13.38
CA PHE A 28 -2.98 10.15 -13.38
C PHE A 28 -2.10 11.39 -13.14
N ASN A 29 -0.77 11.24 -13.00
CA ASN A 29 0.15 12.32 -12.64
C ASN A 29 -0.29 13.09 -11.37
N TRP A 30 -0.80 12.37 -10.36
CA TRP A 30 -1.26 13.00 -9.11
C TRP A 30 -0.10 13.43 -8.21
N TYR A 31 1.05 12.75 -8.32
CA TYR A 31 2.27 13.23 -7.68
C TYR A 31 2.83 14.43 -8.43
N SER A 32 3.45 15.34 -7.68
CA SER A 32 4.10 16.54 -8.22
C SER A 32 5.22 16.22 -9.21
N SER A 33 5.85 15.05 -9.06
CA SER A 33 6.84 14.52 -9.99
C SER A 33 6.67 13.00 -10.15
N PRO A 34 6.69 12.46 -11.37
CA PRO A 34 6.66 11.01 -11.60
C PRO A 34 7.95 10.29 -11.18
N GLN A 35 9.00 11.03 -10.80
CA GLN A 35 10.29 10.51 -10.34
C GLN A 35 10.38 10.43 -8.81
N LEU A 36 9.30 10.79 -8.10
CA LEU A 36 9.22 10.68 -6.64
C LEU A 36 9.42 9.22 -6.21
N GLY A 37 10.38 8.99 -5.31
CA GLY A 37 10.75 7.64 -4.85
C GLY A 37 11.78 6.91 -5.73
N HIS A 38 12.11 7.44 -6.91
CA HIS A 38 13.20 6.94 -7.76
C HIS A 38 14.50 7.73 -7.58
N ASP A 39 14.40 9.03 -7.35
CA ASP A 39 15.55 9.88 -7.02
C ASP A 39 15.47 10.31 -5.55
N TRP A 40 16.55 10.08 -4.80
CA TRP A 40 16.66 10.49 -3.40
C TRP A 40 16.79 12.01 -3.24
N MET A 41 17.19 12.73 -4.31
CA MET A 41 17.27 14.19 -4.29
C MET A 41 15.90 14.88 -4.43
N LEU A 42 14.87 14.16 -4.89
CA LEU A 42 13.51 14.69 -5.01
C LEU A 42 12.77 14.55 -3.67
N MET A 43 12.69 15.64 -2.93
CA MET A 43 11.86 15.69 -1.74
C MET A 43 10.36 15.77 -2.12
N PRO A 44 9.50 14.98 -1.45
CA PRO A 44 8.06 15.09 -1.62
C PRO A 44 7.56 16.46 -1.18
N THR A 45 6.62 17.01 -1.94
CA THR A 45 5.87 18.20 -1.53
C THR A 45 4.85 17.83 -0.44
N GLY A 46 4.26 18.83 0.21
CA GLY A 46 3.21 18.61 1.21
C GLY A 46 2.01 17.82 0.65
N SER A 47 1.63 18.04 -0.61
CA SER A 47 0.57 17.28 -1.28
C SER A 47 0.97 15.83 -1.54
N ASP A 48 2.23 15.58 -1.90
CA ASP A 48 2.72 14.21 -2.13
C ASP A 48 2.70 13.40 -0.83
N MET A 49 3.09 14.02 0.28
CA MET A 49 3.03 13.38 1.60
C MET A 49 1.60 12.98 1.98
N ILE A 50 0.61 13.82 1.64
CA ILE A 50 -0.81 13.51 1.87
C ILE A 50 -1.23 12.30 1.03
N LEU A 51 -0.86 12.26 -0.26
CA LEU A 51 -1.18 11.14 -1.15
C LEU A 51 -0.50 9.84 -0.69
N ILE A 52 0.77 9.90 -0.29
CA ILE A 52 1.50 8.76 0.28
C ILE A 52 0.79 8.26 1.54
N PHE A 53 0.40 9.16 2.43
CA PHE A 53 -0.32 8.82 3.66
C PHE A 53 -1.67 8.13 3.35
N PHE A 54 -2.42 8.65 2.38
CA PHE A 54 -3.65 8.01 1.91
C PHE A 54 -3.38 6.62 1.34
N ASN A 55 -2.35 6.47 0.51
CA ASN A 55 -1.98 5.19 -0.08
C ASN A 55 -1.65 4.15 1.01
N VAL A 56 -0.78 4.50 1.97
CA VAL A 56 -0.41 3.61 3.08
C VAL A 56 -1.64 3.22 3.91
N THR A 57 -2.52 4.18 4.19
CA THR A 57 -3.73 3.94 5.00
C THR A 57 -4.70 3.00 4.28
N ILE A 58 -5.02 3.28 3.01
CA ILE A 58 -5.92 2.45 2.20
C ILE A 58 -5.33 1.04 2.04
N SER A 59 -4.05 0.94 1.73
CA SER A 59 -3.36 -0.34 1.56
C SER A 59 -3.41 -1.20 2.83
N SER A 60 -3.23 -0.58 3.98
CA SER A 60 -3.34 -1.24 5.29
C SER A 60 -4.75 -1.76 5.55
N LEU A 61 -5.77 -0.95 5.28
CA LEU A 61 -7.18 -1.34 5.44
C LEU A 61 -7.58 -2.48 4.52
N VAL A 62 -7.18 -2.43 3.24
CA VAL A 62 -7.45 -3.49 2.26
C VAL A 62 -6.74 -4.78 2.65
N ALA A 63 -5.47 -4.72 3.08
CA ALA A 63 -4.74 -5.89 3.53
C ALA A 63 -5.38 -6.55 4.76
N LEU A 64 -5.85 -5.74 5.73
CA LEU A 64 -6.64 -6.24 6.87
C LEU A 64 -7.92 -6.94 6.43
N TYR A 65 -8.65 -6.33 5.49
CA TYR A 65 -9.87 -6.91 4.93
C TYR A 65 -9.60 -8.26 4.22
N LEU A 66 -8.55 -8.32 3.39
CA LEU A 66 -8.15 -9.54 2.68
C LEU A 66 -7.75 -10.67 3.64
N LEU A 67 -6.99 -10.35 4.69
CA LEU A 67 -6.66 -11.32 5.74
C LEU A 67 -7.90 -11.82 6.48
N PHE A 68 -8.85 -10.94 6.77
CA PHE A 68 -10.10 -11.35 7.41
C PHE A 68 -10.90 -12.31 6.53
N GLN A 69 -10.99 -12.03 5.22
CA GLN A 69 -11.65 -12.91 4.26
C GLN A 69 -10.95 -14.25 4.10
N LEU A 70 -9.61 -14.27 4.08
CA LEU A 70 -8.82 -15.50 4.05
C LEU A 70 -9.05 -16.35 5.30
N LYS A 71 -9.02 -15.73 6.48
CA LYS A 71 -9.34 -16.42 7.74
C LYS A 71 -10.73 -17.05 7.67
N LYS A 72 -11.74 -16.27 7.26
CA LYS A 72 -13.12 -16.77 7.12
C LYS A 72 -13.22 -17.96 6.16
N ARG A 73 -12.43 -18.01 5.09
CA ARG A 73 -12.44 -19.13 4.13
C ARG A 73 -11.66 -20.37 4.60
N MET A 74 -10.68 -20.23 5.49
CA MET A 74 -9.92 -21.36 6.04
C MET A 74 -10.59 -22.00 7.27
N ASP A 75 -11.50 -21.27 7.91
CA ASP A 75 -12.30 -21.77 9.04
C ASP A 75 -13.57 -22.55 8.59
N TYR A 76 -13.79 -22.68 7.27
CA TYR A 76 -14.75 -23.59 6.61
C TYR A 76 -14.02 -24.79 6.03
#